data_AF-A0A8J7PNN5-F1
#
_entry.id   AF-A0A8J7PNN5-F1
#
_cell.length_a   1.000
_cell.length_b   1.000
_cell.length_c   1.000
_cell.angle_alpha   90.00
_cell.angle_beta   90.00
_cell.angle_gamma   90.00
#
_symmetry.space_group_name_H-M   'P 1'
#
loop_
_entity.id
_entity.type
_entity.pdbx_description
1 polymer ?
#
loop_
_entity_poly.entity_id
_entity_poly.type
_entity_poly.pdbx_seq_one_letter_code
_entity_poly.pdbx_strand_id
1 'polypeptide(L)'
;MARADRPLPNIPVKHAQIRKVLNVTAPLEAKLRAYIAYYTAQQSLDPRQAPSESDTIVAIVEDFLQRDREFGRYLRNEAGQKRGIVDESQTVGMKT
;
A
#
# COMPACT_ATOMS: atom_id res chain seq x y z
N MET A 1 23.03 5.87 7.61
CA MET A 1 23.19 4.59 6.89
C MET A 1 21.99 4.41 5.97
N ALA A 2 22.20 4.52 4.66
CA ALA A 2 21.14 4.39 3.65
C ALA A 2 20.79 2.91 3.46
N ARG A 3 19.49 2.58 3.50
CA ARG A 3 18.97 1.25 3.18
C ARG A 3 19.19 1.05 1.67
N ALA A 4 20.29 0.39 1.31
CA ALA A 4 20.69 0.14 -0.07
C ALA A 4 19.64 -0.66 -0.84
N ASP A 5 19.40 -0.23 -2.08
CA ASP A 5 18.90 -0.95 -3.26
C ASP A 5 18.37 -2.37 -3.03
N ARG A 6 17.17 -2.50 -2.46
CA ARG A 6 16.40 -3.73 -2.69
C ARG A 6 15.68 -3.57 -4.03
N PRO A 7 15.94 -4.44 -5.02
CA PRO A 7 15.18 -4.40 -6.26
C PRO A 7 13.69 -4.53 -5.93
N LEU A 8 12.87 -3.71 -6.59
CA LEU A 8 11.43 -3.80 -6.45
C LEU A 8 10.97 -5.23 -6.78
N PRO A 9 10.00 -5.77 -6.04
CA PRO A 9 9.49 -7.10 -6.31
C PRO A 9 8.96 -7.17 -7.75
N ASN A 10 9.32 -8.22 -8.47
CA ASN A 10 8.83 -8.43 -9.84
C ASN A 10 7.34 -8.81 -9.79
N ILE A 11 6.47 -7.91 -10.23
CA ILE A 11 5.02 -8.14 -10.33
C ILE A 11 4.69 -8.50 -11.79
N PRO A 12 4.12 -9.68 -12.06
CA PRO A 12 3.75 -10.07 -13.43
C PRO A 12 2.72 -9.10 -14.04
N VAL A 13 2.96 -8.63 -15.27
CA VAL A 13 2.09 -7.64 -15.94
C VAL A 13 0.78 -8.26 -16.47
N LYS A 14 0.71 -9.59 -16.60
CA LYS A 14 -0.45 -10.32 -17.13
C LYS A 14 -1.24 -11.00 -16.01
N HIS A 15 -2.00 -10.23 -15.22
CA HIS A 15 -2.96 -10.83 -14.30
C HIS A 15 -4.36 -10.84 -14.93
N ALA A 16 -4.88 -12.04 -15.20
CA ALA A 16 -6.32 -12.26 -15.36
C ALA A 16 -7.03 -11.67 -14.13
N GLN A 17 -8.22 -11.06 -14.33
CA GLN A 17 -9.04 -10.39 -13.31
C GLN A 17 -8.66 -10.81 -11.89
N ILE A 18 -7.89 -9.96 -11.21
CA ILE A 18 -7.44 -10.24 -9.84
C ILE A 18 -8.70 -10.29 -8.97
N ARG A 19 -9.22 -11.49 -8.70
CA ARG A 19 -9.92 -11.72 -7.45
C ARG A 19 -8.92 -11.28 -6.38
N LYS A 20 -9.31 -10.37 -5.50
CA LYS A 20 -8.51 -9.82 -4.38
C LYS A 20 -8.13 -10.93 -3.38
N VAL A 21 -7.43 -11.96 -3.83
CA VAL A 21 -7.03 -13.12 -3.05
C VAL A 21 -5.51 -13.05 -2.95
N LEU A 22 -5.05 -12.65 -1.78
CA LEU A 22 -3.64 -12.66 -1.44
C LEU A 22 -3.27 -14.12 -1.12
N ASN A 23 -2.49 -14.76 -1.99
CA ASN A 23 -2.00 -16.10 -1.72
C ASN A 23 -0.85 -16.02 -0.70
N VAL A 24 -1.18 -16.29 0.56
CA VAL A 24 -0.21 -16.38 1.66
C VAL A 24 0.33 -17.81 1.67
N THR A 25 1.64 -17.96 1.51
CA THR A 25 2.28 -19.28 1.62
C THR A 25 2.29 -19.74 3.08
N ALA A 26 2.28 -21.05 3.33
CA ALA A 26 2.29 -21.57 4.71
C ALA A 26 3.44 -21.00 5.59
N PRO A 27 4.68 -20.80 5.09
CA PRO A 27 5.72 -20.14 5.86
C PRO A 27 5.42 -18.66 6.18
N LEU A 28 4.73 -17.95 5.29
CA LEU A 28 4.33 -16.56 5.51
C LEU A 28 3.15 -16.48 6.49
N GLU A 29 2.22 -17.41 6.41
CA GLU A 29 1.08 -17.54 7.34
C GLU A 29 1.58 -17.79 8.77
N ALA A 30 2.55 -18.68 8.96
CA ALA A 30 3.17 -18.92 10.26
C ALA A 30 3.81 -17.64 10.84
N LYS A 31 4.49 -16.85 10.00
CA LYS A 31 5.07 -15.56 10.41
C LYS A 31 3.99 -14.54 10.75
N LEU A 32 2.91 -14.48 9.99
CA LEU A 32 1.79 -13.59 10.24
C LEU A 32 1.13 -13.89 11.59
N ARG A 33 0.83 -15.17 11.86
CA ARG A 33 0.27 -15.58 13.15
C ARG A 33 1.18 -15.26 14.33
N ALA A 34 2.49 -15.49 14.18
CA ALA A 34 3.47 -15.12 15.20
C ALA A 34 3.52 -13.60 15.44
N TYR A 35 3.40 -12.80 14.37
CA TYR A 35 3.36 -11.35 14.46
C TYR A 35 2.08 -10.84 15.16
N ILE A 36 0.92 -11.42 14.86
CA ILE A 36 -0.34 -11.11 15.55
C ILE A 36 -0.22 -11.40 17.04
N ALA A 37 0.28 -12.59 17.41
CA ALA A 37 0.49 -12.96 18.81
C ALA A 37 1.45 -12.00 19.52
N TYR A 38 2.56 -11.63 18.88
CA TYR A 38 3.50 -10.62 19.40
C TYR A 38 2.82 -9.27 19.62
N TYR A 39 2.05 -8.78 18.65
CA TYR A 39 1.36 -7.49 18.74
C TYR A 39 0.30 -7.48 19.84
N THR A 40 -0.53 -8.52 19.94
CA THR A 40 -1.52 -8.70 21.00
C THR A 40 -0.85 -8.67 22.37
N ALA A 41 0.28 -9.37 22.55
CA ALA A 41 1.03 -9.35 23.79
C ALA A 41 1.61 -7.96 24.10
N GLN A 42 2.20 -7.29 23.11
CA GLN A 42 2.79 -5.96 23.27
C GLN A 42 1.74 -4.90 23.65
N GLN A 43 0.53 -4.99 23.08
CA GLN A 43 -0.58 -4.09 23.35
C GLN A 43 -1.44 -4.50 24.56
N SER A 44 -1.10 -5.61 25.24
CA SER A 44 -1.86 -6.17 26.35
C SER A 44 -3.34 -6.39 26.01
N LEU A 45 -3.63 -6.81 24.78
CA LEU A 45 -5.00 -7.07 24.31
C LEU A 45 -5.45 -8.46 24.80
N ASP A 46 -6.76 -8.58 25.08
CA ASP A 46 -7.36 -9.90 25.28
C ASP A 46 -7.20 -10.73 23.98
N PRO A 47 -6.90 -12.03 24.04
CA PRO A 47 -6.85 -12.89 22.84
C PRO A 47 -8.11 -12.84 21.97
N ARG A 48 -9.28 -12.56 22.54
CA ARG A 48 -10.55 -12.38 21.81
C ARG A 48 -10.61 -11.07 21.03
N GLN A 49 -9.73 -10.13 21.34
CA GLN A 49 -9.57 -8.83 20.67
C GLN A 49 -8.35 -8.83 19.72
N ALA A 50 -7.72 -9.98 19.49
CA ALA A 50 -6.62 -10.08 18.54
C ALA A 50 -7.09 -9.68 17.13
N PRO A 51 -6.31 -8.86 16.40
CA PRO A 51 -6.67 -8.46 15.05
C PRO A 51 -6.70 -9.66 14.11
N SER A 52 -7.57 -9.60 13.09
CA SER A 52 -7.62 -10.65 12.08
C SER A 52 -6.35 -10.65 11.22
N GLU A 53 -6.09 -11.75 10.51
CA GLU A 53 -5.00 -11.85 9.53
C GLU A 53 -5.13 -10.76 8.44
N SER A 54 -6.35 -10.53 7.95
CA SER A 54 -6.63 -9.51 6.94
C SER A 54 -6.33 -8.10 7.45
N ASP A 55 -6.82 -7.74 8.64
CA ASP A 55 -6.60 -6.41 9.23
C ASP A 55 -5.11 -6.15 9.46
N THR A 56 -4.39 -7.19 9.90
CA THR A 56 -2.95 -7.14 10.12
C THR A 56 -2.18 -6.95 8.81
N ILE A 57 -2.54 -7.69 7.75
CA ILE A 57 -1.91 -7.54 6.43
C ILE A 57 -2.13 -6.13 5.88
N VAL A 58 -3.37 -5.62 5.95
CA VAL A 58 -3.71 -4.27 5.46
C VAL A 58 -2.87 -3.23 6.20
N ALA A 59 -2.83 -3.27 7.53
CA ALA A 59 -2.04 -2.33 8.33
C ALA A 59 -0.54 -2.37 8.00
N ILE A 60 0.03 -3.57 7.82
CA ILE A 60 1.45 -3.72 7.44
C ILE A 60 1.71 -3.11 6.05
N VAL A 61 0.83 -3.36 5.09
CA VAL A 61 0.96 -2.82 3.73
C VAL A 61 0.83 -1.30 3.73
N GLU A 62 -0.14 -0.75 4.47
CA GLU A 62 -0.33 0.69 4.61
C GLU A 62 0.89 1.37 5.24
N ASP A 63 1.40 0.84 6.35
CA ASP A 63 2.61 1.37 7.01
C ASP A 63 3.84 1.31 6.07
N PHE A 64 3.99 0.21 5.33
CA PHE A 64 5.06 0.07 4.36
C PHE A 64 4.99 1.13 3.25
N LEU A 65 3.80 1.32 2.66
CA LEU A 65 3.58 2.29 1.58
C LEU A 65 3.74 3.74 2.06
N GLN A 66 3.28 4.07 3.27
CA GLN A 66 3.43 5.40 3.85
C GLN A 66 4.89 5.78 4.11
N ARG A 67 5.73 4.79 4.45
CA ARG A 67 7.16 5.01 4.73
C ARG A 67 8.04 5.06 3.48
N ASP A 68 7.51 4.64 2.33
CA ASP A 68 8.24 4.69 1.07
C ASP A 68 8.28 6.13 0.50
N ARG A 69 9.44 6.78 0.67
CA ARG A 69 9.67 8.16 0.23
C ARG A 69 9.62 8.32 -1.28
N GLU A 70 10.12 7.33 -2.03
CA GLU A 70 10.13 7.37 -3.49
C GLU A 70 8.72 7.17 -4.03
N PHE A 71 7.97 6.24 -3.45
CA PHE A 71 6.55 6.08 -3.76
C PHE A 71 5.75 7.34 -3.42
N GLY A 72 6.00 7.95 -2.25
CA GLY A 72 5.38 9.22 -1.88
C GLY A 72 5.75 10.37 -2.84
N ARG A 73 6.98 10.40 -3.38
CA ARG A 73 7.41 11.34 -4.41
C ARG A 73 6.70 11.08 -5.74
N TYR A 74 6.59 9.81 -6.15
CA TYR A 74 5.85 9.40 -7.34
C TYR A 74 4.38 9.83 -7.27
N LEU A 75 3.69 9.58 -6.14
CA LEU A 75 2.30 10.00 -5.96
C LEU A 75 2.11 11.52 -6.08
N ARG A 76 3.03 12.32 -5.53
CA ARG A 76 2.99 13.79 -5.67
C ARG A 76 3.18 14.25 -7.11
N ASN A 77 4.09 13.60 -7.84
CA ASN A 77 4.33 13.90 -9.25
C ASN A 77 3.12 13.54 -10.13
N GLU A 78 2.47 12.40 -9.89
CA GLU A 78 1.25 12.01 -10.59
C GLU A 78 0.06 12.93 -10.25
N ALA A 79 -0.10 13.30 -8.97
CA ALA A 79 -1.14 14.24 -8.55
C ALA A 79 -0.94 15.64 -9.16
N GLY A 80 0.33 16.07 -9.32
CA GLY A 80 0.69 17.30 -10.02
C GLY A 80 0.36 17.26 -11.52
N GLN A 81 0.61 16.12 -12.19
CA GLN A 81 0.26 15.93 -13.61
C GLN A 81 -1.26 15.94 -13.85
N LYS A 82 -2.06 15.37 -12.94
CA LYS A 82 -3.54 15.40 -13.07
C LYS A 82 -4.15 16.79 -12.90
N ARG A 83 -3.47 17.72 -12.24
CA ARG A 83 -3.91 19.12 -12.09
C ARG A 83 -3.58 20.00 -13.32
N GLY A 84 -2.59 19.63 -14.12
CA GLY A 84 -2.19 20.38 -15.31
C GLY A 84 -3.06 20.15 -16.56
N ILE A 85 -3.98 19.18 -16.54
CA ILE A 85 -4.80 18.84 -17.73
C ILE A 85 -6.19 19.52 -17.68
N VAL A 86 -6.54 20.22 -16.60
CA VAL A 86 -7.88 20.82 -16.42
C VAL A 86 -7.92 22.34 -16.67
N ASP A 87 -6.79 23.01 -16.93
CA ASP A 87 -6.71 24.49 -16.97
C ASP A 87 -6.35 25.08 -18.36
N GLU A 88 -6.54 24.35 -19.47
CA GLU A 88 -6.24 24.86 -20.82
C GLU A 88 -7.42 24.75 -21.80
N SER A 89 -8.67 24.87 -21.32
CA SER A 89 -9.85 24.83 -22.22
C SER A 89 -10.98 25.82 -21.87
N GLN A 90 -10.74 26.86 -21.08
CA GLN A 90 -11.72 27.94 -20.86
C GLN A 90 -11.20 29.33 -21.22
N THR A 91 -10.84 29.52 -22.48
CA THR A 91 -10.69 30.86 -23.08
C THR A 91 -11.16 30.86 -24.53
N VAL A 92 -12.47 30.64 -24.74
CA VAL A 92 -13.11 30.99 -26.01
C VAL A 92 -14.40 31.77 -25.75
N GLY A 93 -14.28 33.09 -25.87
CA GLY A 93 -15.24 33.96 -26.55
C GLY A 93 -16.68 33.96 -26.08
N MET A 94 -17.04 34.97 -25.28
CA MET A 94 -18.34 35.64 -25.42
C MET A 94 -18.09 37.15 -25.60
N LYS A 95 -17.87 37.54 -26.86
CA LYS A 95 -18.23 38.86 -27.36
C LYS A 95 -19.46 38.66 -28.25
N THR A 96 -20.59 39.20 -27.82
CA THR A 96 -21.55 39.97 -28.62
C THR A 96 -22.55 40.60 -27.67
#